data_AF-A0A5A8E0Y5-F1
#
_entry.id   AF-A0A5A8E0Y5-F1
#
_cell.length_a   1.000
_cell.length_b   1.000
_cell.length_c   1.000
_cell.angle_alpha   90.00
_cell.angle_beta   90.00
_cell.angle_gamma   90.00
#
_symmetry.space_group_name_H-M   'P 1'
#
loop_
_entity.id
_entity.type
_entity.pdbx_description
1 polymer ?
#
loop_
_entity_poly.entity_id
_entity_poly.type
_entity_poly.pdbx_seq_one_letter_code
_entity_poly.pdbx_strand_id
1 'polypeptide(L)'
;MAGHLPSKDVLGQASPAAAALVVVGHAGREGLLSPEETRKARWLAIEGSVAIQAAAEVFLLDGDVAGCADTVRRVLALAERSEAQSHRF
;
A
#
# COMPACT_ATOMS: atom_id res chain seq x y z
N MET A 1 -17.84 5.44 -10.51
CA MET A 1 -17.92 3.96 -10.57
C MET A 1 -17.05 3.42 -9.46
N ALA A 2 -17.63 2.87 -8.39
CA ALA A 2 -16.87 2.33 -7.27
C ALA A 2 -16.14 1.06 -7.73
N GLY A 3 -14.80 1.05 -7.62
CA GLY A 3 -13.99 -0.09 -8.06
C GLY A 3 -14.04 -1.19 -7.01
N HIS A 4 -14.84 -2.23 -7.29
CA HIS A 4 -15.02 -3.40 -6.43
C HIS A 4 -13.68 -4.01 -6.01
N LEU A 5 -13.42 -4.06 -4.71
CA LEU A 5 -12.34 -4.86 -4.15
C LEU A 5 -12.72 -6.34 -4.24
N PRO A 6 -11.80 -7.23 -4.66
CA PRO A 6 -12.01 -8.67 -4.52
C PRO A 6 -12.29 -9.03 -3.06
N SER A 7 -13.06 -10.09 -2.84
CA SER A 7 -13.38 -10.59 -1.50
C SER A 7 -12.11 -10.81 -0.67
N LYS A 8 -12.20 -10.60 0.65
CA LYS A 8 -11.08 -10.82 1.58
C LYS A 8 -10.49 -12.24 1.44
N ASP A 9 -11.33 -13.25 1.20
CA ASP A 9 -10.90 -14.64 0.96
C ASP A 9 -10.04 -14.80 -0.30
N VAL A 10 -10.33 -14.03 -1.36
CA VAL A 10 -9.58 -14.04 -2.61
C VAL A 10 -8.23 -13.35 -2.43
N LEU A 11 -8.20 -12.27 -1.66
CA LEU A 11 -6.96 -11.54 -1.37
C LEU A 11 -6.06 -12.28 -0.37
N GLY A 12 -6.64 -13.05 0.56
CA GLY A 12 -5.90 -13.90 1.49
C GLY A 12 -5.20 -15.10 0.83
N GLN A 13 -5.61 -15.49 -0.38
CA GLN A 13 -4.93 -16.51 -1.19
C GLN A 13 -3.93 -15.92 -2.19
N ALA A 14 -3.95 -14.60 -2.40
CA ALA A 14 -3.01 -13.92 -3.27
C ALA A 14 -1.64 -13.77 -2.59
N SER A 15 -0.59 -13.56 -3.39
CA SER A 15 0.70 -13.20 -2.80
C SER A 15 0.58 -11.86 -2.05
N PRO A 16 1.33 -11.64 -0.95
CA PRO A 16 1.27 -10.39 -0.19
C PRO A 16 1.50 -9.15 -1.07
N ALA A 17 2.39 -9.25 -2.06
CA ALA A 17 2.63 -8.21 -3.04
C ALA A 17 1.39 -7.92 -3.92
N ALA A 18 0.69 -8.96 -4.39
CA ALA A 18 -0.52 -8.80 -5.19
C ALA A 18 -1.66 -8.20 -4.36
N ALA A 19 -1.84 -8.66 -3.13
CA ALA A 19 -2.80 -8.07 -2.19
C ALA A 19 -2.51 -6.58 -1.97
N ALA A 20 -1.25 -6.23 -1.72
CA ALA A 20 -0.84 -4.84 -1.54
C ALA A 20 -1.11 -3.95 -2.77
N LEU A 21 -0.86 -4.45 -3.98
CA LEU A 21 -1.17 -3.72 -5.21
C LEU A 21 -2.66 -3.42 -5.35
N VAL A 22 -3.51 -4.39 -4.99
CA VAL A 22 -4.97 -4.23 -5.03
C VAL A 22 -5.44 -3.20 -4.00
N VAL A 23 -4.94 -3.30 -2.77
CA VAL A 23 -5.31 -2.42 -1.65
C VAL A 23 -4.87 -0.98 -1.89
N VAL A 24 -3.59 -0.77 -2.25
CA VAL A 24 -3.07 0.55 -2.61
C VAL A 24 -3.83 1.12 -3.80
N GLY A 25 -4.14 0.28 -4.79
CA GLY A 25 -4.93 0.67 -5.94
C GLY A 25 -6.36 1.10 -5.58
N HIS A 26 -6.98 0.47 -4.58
CA HIS A 26 -8.29 0.87 -4.08
C HIS A 26 -8.22 2.18 -3.29
N ALA A 27 -7.28 2.31 -2.34
CA ALA A 27 -7.10 3.54 -1.57
C ALA A 27 -6.87 4.77 -2.48
N GLY A 28 -6.13 4.61 -3.58
CA GLY A 28 -5.96 5.66 -4.60
C GLY A 28 -7.27 6.00 -5.35
N ARG A 29 -8.12 5.01 -5.65
CA ARG A 29 -9.43 5.26 -6.30
C ARG A 29 -10.43 5.94 -5.37
N GLU A 30 -10.36 5.64 -4.08
CA GLU A 30 -11.17 6.31 -3.05
C GLU A 30 -10.66 7.73 -2.71
N GLY A 31 -9.57 8.18 -3.35
CA GLY A 31 -9.00 9.50 -3.13
C GLY A 31 -8.24 9.64 -1.80
N LEU A 32 -7.99 8.53 -1.11
CA LEU A 32 -7.25 8.51 0.15
C LEU A 32 -5.74 8.57 -0.07
N LEU A 33 -5.26 8.21 -1.26
CA LEU A 33 -3.90 8.44 -1.70
C LEU A 33 -3.91 9.33 -2.94
N SER A 34 -2.99 10.29 -3.00
CA SER A 34 -2.74 11.04 -4.22
C SER A 34 -2.23 10.11 -5.34
N PRO A 35 -2.31 10.53 -6.61
CA PRO A 35 -1.77 9.75 -7.73
C PRO A 35 -0.27 9.43 -7.59
N GLU A 36 0.50 10.32 -6.96
CA GLU A 36 1.93 10.13 -6.72
C GLU A 36 2.17 9.10 -5.61
N GLU A 37 1.51 9.25 -4.45
CA GLU A 37 1.62 8.28 -3.35
C GLU A 37 1.18 6.88 -3.80
N THR A 38 0.09 6.81 -4.56
CA THR A 38 -0.41 5.54 -5.13
C THR A 38 0.65 4.88 -6.01
N ARG A 39 1.35 5.67 -6.84
CA ARG A 39 2.40 5.16 -7.74
C ARG A 39 3.60 4.67 -6.96
N LYS A 40 4.10 5.46 -6.00
CA LYS A 40 5.25 5.09 -5.15
C LYS A 40 4.93 3.84 -4.32
N ALA A 41 3.75 3.78 -3.71
CA ALA A 41 3.34 2.63 -2.91
C ALA A 41 3.18 1.35 -3.76
N ARG A 42 2.68 1.47 -5.00
CA ARG A 42 2.66 0.35 -5.96
C ARG A 42 4.06 -0.13 -6.32
N TRP A 43 4.99 0.79 -6.55
CA TRP A 43 6.39 0.45 -6.80
C TRP A 43 6.99 -0.32 -5.63
N LEU A 44 6.83 0.19 -4.40
CA LEU A 44 7.30 -0.50 -3.20
C LEU A 44 6.66 -1.88 -2.99
N ALA A 45 5.38 -2.06 -3.35
CA ALA A 45 4.74 -3.37 -3.32
C ALA A 45 5.37 -4.35 -4.32
N ILE A 46 5.74 -3.89 -5.52
CA ILE A 46 6.44 -4.69 -6.56
C ILE A 46 7.85 -5.06 -6.08
N GLU A 47 8.56 -4.12 -5.48
CA GLU A 47 9.90 -4.33 -4.89
C GLU A 47 9.88 -5.22 -3.63
N GLY A 48 8.69 -5.69 -3.21
CA GLY A 48 8.57 -6.60 -2.07
C GLY A 48 8.69 -5.92 -0.71
N SER A 49 8.35 -4.63 -0.61
CA SER A 49 8.37 -3.91 0.67
C SER A 49 7.44 -4.58 1.69
N VAL A 50 8.04 -5.20 2.70
CA VAL A 50 7.33 -5.86 3.80
C VAL A 50 6.39 -4.88 4.52
N ALA A 51 6.76 -3.60 4.64
CA ALA A 51 5.93 -2.60 5.30
C ALA A 51 4.64 -2.29 4.51
N ILE A 52 4.73 -2.24 3.18
CA ILE A 52 3.54 -2.04 2.33
C ILE A 52 2.66 -3.30 2.31
N GLN A 53 3.26 -4.49 2.31
CA GLN A 53 2.54 -5.75 2.40
C GLN A 53 1.80 -5.90 3.74
N ALA A 54 2.47 -5.58 4.85
CA ALA A 54 1.86 -5.62 6.18
C ALA A 54 0.72 -4.60 6.32
N ALA A 55 0.86 -3.39 5.75
CA ALA A 55 -0.24 -2.41 5.72
C ALA A 55 -1.47 -2.95 4.98
N ALA A 56 -1.26 -3.68 3.89
CA ALA A 56 -2.33 -4.32 3.14
C ALA A 56 -2.95 -5.51 3.90
N GLU A 57 -2.17 -6.32 4.60
CA GLU A 57 -2.69 -7.41 5.43
C GLU A 57 -3.58 -6.90 6.56
N VAL A 58 -3.17 -5.83 7.25
CA VAL A 58 -3.99 -5.18 8.30
C VAL A 58 -5.32 -4.72 7.72
N PHE A 59 -5.30 -4.05 6.56
CA PHE A 59 -6.52 -3.67 5.84
C PHE A 59 -7.43 -4.87 5.53
N LEU A 60 -6.86 -5.99 5.10
CA LEU A 60 -7.65 -7.19 4.82
C LEU A 60 -8.33 -7.73 6.07
N LEU A 61 -7.72 -7.56 7.25
CA LEU A 61 -8.30 -7.97 8.52
C LEU A 61 -9.43 -7.01 8.96
N ASP A 62 -9.16 -5.71 9.06
CA ASP A 62 -10.09 -4.73 9.66
C ASP A 62 -11.05 -4.07 8.65
N GLY A 63 -10.69 -4.01 7.37
CA GLY A 63 -11.44 -3.29 6.33
C GLY A 63 -11.28 -1.77 6.37
N ASP A 64 -10.35 -1.22 7.16
CA ASP A 64 -10.13 0.21 7.32
C ASP A 64 -9.22 0.76 6.22
N VAL A 65 -9.82 1.19 5.11
CA VAL A 65 -9.08 1.78 3.97
C VAL A 65 -8.36 3.07 4.39
N ALA A 66 -8.93 3.85 5.32
CA ALA A 66 -8.36 5.13 5.75
C ALA A 66 -7.13 4.90 6.64
N GLY A 67 -7.20 3.94 7.57
CA GLY A 67 -6.06 3.49 8.37
C GLY A 67 -4.93 2.89 7.52
N CYS A 68 -5.29 2.14 6.48
CA CYS A 68 -4.32 1.66 5.51
C CYS A 68 -3.62 2.81 4.79
N ALA A 69 -4.36 3.80 4.31
CA ALA A 69 -3.80 4.95 3.61
C ALA A 69 -2.85 5.76 4.50
N ASP A 70 -3.21 5.99 5.77
CA ASP A 70 -2.31 6.64 6.74
C ASP A 70 -1.00 5.87 6.92
N THR A 71 -1.11 4.55 7.10
CA THR A 71 0.07 3.67 7.24
C THR A 71 0.96 3.73 6.00
N VAL A 72 0.37 3.68 4.79
CA VAL A 72 1.11 3.80 3.53
C VAL A 72 1.88 5.12 3.46
N ARG A 73 1.27 6.26 3.82
CA ARG A 73 1.97 7.56 3.82
C ARG A 73 3.15 7.57 4.77
N ARG A 74 3.02 6.97 5.95
CA ARG A 74 4.11 6.85 6.93
C ARG A 74 5.25 5.98 6.39
N VAL A 75 4.95 4.90 5.69
CA VAL A 75 5.95 4.06 5.03
C VAL A 75 6.67 4.82 3.92
N LEU A 76 5.95 5.57 3.09
CA LEU A 76 6.54 6.40 2.04
C LEU A 76 7.49 7.45 2.62
N ALA A 77 7.05 8.18 3.65
CA ALA A 77 7.88 9.17 4.33
C ALA A 77 9.14 8.56 4.96
N LEU A 78 9.08 7.30 5.41
CA LEU A 78 10.24 6.59 5.93
C LEU A 78 11.21 6.19 4.80
N ALA A 79 10.68 5.67 3.68
CA ALA A 79 11.49 5.29 2.52
C ALA A 79 12.27 6.48 1.96
N GLU A 80 11.62 7.64 1.82
CA GLU A 80 12.26 8.88 1.35
C GLU A 80 13.41 9.33 2.28
N ARG A 81 13.25 9.14 3.60
CA ARG A 81 14.33 9.44 4.57
C ARG A 81 15.50 8.47 4.45
N SER A 82 15.24 7.18 4.21
CA SER A 82 16.29 6.17 4.05
C SER A 82 17.10 6.38 2.76
N GLU A 83 16.44 6.77 1.66
CA GLU A 83 17.11 7.13 0.40
C GLU A 83 17.98 8.38 0.57
N ALA A 84 17.46 9.42 1.25
CA ALA A 84 18.21 10.64 1.53
C ALA A 84 19.44 10.40 2.42
N GLN A 85 19.42 9.38 3.28
CA GLN A 85 20.53 9.03 4.15
C GLN A 85 21.60 8.18 3.44
N SER A 86 21.21 7.35 2.47
CA SER A 86 22.11 6.50 1.69
C SER A 86 22.98 7.29 0.71
N HIS A 87 22.50 8.47 0.26
CA HIS A 87 23.24 9.36 -0.64
C HIS A 87 24.25 10.29 0.05
N ARG A 88 24.45 10.14 1.37
CA ARG A 88 25.27 11.04 2.19
C ARG A 88 26.68 10.51 2.50
N PHE A 89 27.12 9.44 1.82
CA PHE A 89 28.44 8.83 1.97
C PHE A 89 29.16 8.72 0.63
#